data_AF-A0A355XT39-F1
#
_entry.id   AF-A0A355XT39-F1
#
_cell.length_a   1.000
_cell.length_b   1.000
_cell.length_c   1.000
_cell.angle_alpha   90.00
_cell.angle_beta   90.00
_cell.angle_gamma   90.00
#
_symmetry.space_group_name_H-M   'P 1'
#
loop_
_entity.id
_entity.type
_entity.pdbx_description
1 polymer ?
#
loop_
_entity_poly.entity_id
_entity_poly.type
_entity_poly.pdbx_seq_one_letter_code
_entity_poly.pdbx_strand_id
1 'polypeptide(L)'
;LQECFGMTDTPRVDNGTRPVLMELLSPGFKPVQLTQDLRSFWNDTYFEVRKEMRRRYPKHHWPDNPLEAEAVRGVKRKNNKGGA
;
A
#
# COMPACT_ATOMS: atom_id res chain seq x y z
N LEU A 1 0.96 -1.62 -3.97
CA LEU A 1 0.70 -0.64 -2.90
C LEU A 1 -0.13 -1.23 -1.76
N GLN A 2 -1.36 -1.70 -1.98
CA GLN A 2 -2.23 -2.21 -0.88
C GLN A 2 -1.63 -3.40 -0.11
N GLU A 3 -0.84 -4.22 -0.80
CA GLU A 3 -0.12 -5.36 -0.21
C GLU A 3 1.08 -4.92 0.66
N CYS A 4 1.40 -3.63 0.69
CA CYS A 4 2.47 -3.07 1.52
C CYS A 4 1.95 -2.30 2.75
N PHE A 5 0.63 -2.22 2.97
CA PHE A 5 0.11 -1.62 4.21
C PHE A 5 0.64 -2.38 5.44
N GLY A 6 0.91 -1.64 6.52
CA GLY A 6 1.57 -2.18 7.71
C GLY A 6 3.08 -2.38 7.59
N MET A 7 3.68 -2.29 6.39
CA MET A 7 5.13 -2.38 6.22
C MET A 7 5.78 -1.02 6.50
N THR A 8 6.45 -0.90 7.64
CA THR A 8 7.02 0.37 8.12
C THR A 8 8.31 0.76 7.41
N ASP A 9 9.14 -0.22 7.03
CA ASP A 9 10.48 0.00 6.52
C ASP A 9 10.70 -0.69 5.18
N THR A 10 11.56 -0.09 4.34
CA THR A 10 11.95 -0.69 3.07
C THR A 10 12.69 -2.00 3.32
N PRO A 11 12.28 -3.12 2.69
CA PRO A 11 13.05 -4.35 2.74
C PRO A 11 14.49 -4.13 2.29
N ARG A 12 15.42 -4.81 2.95
CA ARG A 12 16.85 -4.69 2.66
C ARG A 12 17.43 -6.03 2.26
N VAL A 13 18.30 -6.00 1.27
CA VAL A 13 19.12 -7.13 0.82
C VAL A 13 20.57 -6.94 1.30
N ASP A 14 21.44 -7.89 0.98
CA ASP A 14 22.86 -7.84 1.34
C ASP A 14 23.07 -7.69 2.85
N ASN A 15 22.54 -8.66 3.61
CA ASN A 15 22.55 -8.69 5.07
C ASN A 15 22.04 -7.38 5.71
N GLY A 16 21.02 -6.77 5.12
CA GLY A 16 20.38 -5.58 5.67
C GLY A 16 21.07 -4.26 5.32
N THR A 17 22.06 -4.25 4.43
CA THR A 17 22.81 -3.04 4.11
C THR A 17 22.21 -2.24 2.95
N ARG A 18 21.58 -2.91 1.98
CA ARG A 18 21.08 -2.28 0.75
C ARG A 18 19.55 -2.28 0.68
N PRO A 19 18.87 -1.11 0.73
CA PRO A 19 17.42 -1.06 0.52
C PRO A 19 17.05 -1.35 -0.94
N VAL A 20 15.97 -2.11 -1.12
CA VAL A 20 15.45 -2.37 -2.48
C VAL A 20 14.71 -1.15 -3.02
N LEU A 21 14.81 -0.90 -4.33
CA LEU A 21 13.92 0.02 -5.01
C LEU A 21 12.57 -0.67 -5.20
N MET A 22 11.54 -0.13 -4.55
CA MET A 22 10.16 -0.62 -4.64
C MET A 22 9.40 0.16 -5.70
N GLU A 23 8.82 -0.54 -6.67
CA GLU A 23 7.79 -0.01 -7.56
C GLU A 23 6.41 -0.31 -6.95
N LEU A 24 5.80 0.69 -6.33
CA LEU A 24 4.48 0.57 -5.74
C LEU A 24 3.44 0.66 -6.85
N LEU A 25 2.63 -0.40 -6.99
CA LEU A 25 1.61 -0.50 -8.04
C LEU A 25 0.20 -0.17 -7.54
N SER A 26 -0.60 0.41 -8.44
CA SER A 26 -2.06 0.51 -8.32
C SER A 26 -2.74 -0.87 -8.49
N PRO A 27 -4.04 -1.00 -8.19
CA PRO A 27 -4.78 -2.24 -8.45
C PRO A 27 -4.76 -2.70 -9.91
N GLY A 28 -4.59 -1.78 -10.86
CA GLY A 28 -4.45 -2.09 -12.28
C GLY A 28 -3.03 -2.41 -12.72
N PHE A 29 -2.12 -2.74 -11.80
CA PHE A 29 -0.71 -3.03 -12.07
C PHE A 29 0.02 -1.89 -12.81
N LYS A 30 -0.33 -0.64 -12.51
CA LYS A 30 0.39 0.54 -13.02
C LYS A 30 1.27 1.14 -11.92
N PRO A 31 2.52 1.53 -12.23
CA PRO A 31 3.37 2.23 -11.26
C PRO A 31 2.71 3.52 -10.77
N VAL A 32 2.74 3.74 -9.46
CA VAL A 32 2.28 4.99 -8.84
C VAL A 32 3.39 5.71 -8.08
N GLN A 33 4.38 4.96 -7.58
CA GLN A 33 5.54 5.53 -6.91
C GLN A 33 6.72 4.55 -7.01
N LEU A 34 7.92 5.09 -7.25
CA LEU A 34 9.18 4.39 -7.01
C LEU A 34 9.79 4.92 -5.72
N THR A 35 10.23 4.04 -4.82
CA THR A 35 10.87 4.48 -3.57
C THR A 35 11.89 3.47 -3.03
N GLN A 36 12.98 3.96 -2.45
CA GLN A 36 13.88 3.19 -1.57
C GLN A 36 13.67 3.53 -0.09
N ASP A 37 12.78 4.48 0.20
CA ASP A 37 12.41 4.92 1.54
C ASP A 37 10.89 4.82 1.70
N LEU A 38 10.45 3.65 2.11
CA LEU A 38 9.03 3.35 2.30
C LEU A 38 8.44 4.14 3.47
N ARG A 39 9.26 4.46 4.48
CA ARG A 39 8.84 5.22 5.66
C ARG A 39 8.47 6.65 5.29
N SER A 40 9.34 7.34 4.55
CA SER A 40 9.04 8.69 4.04
C SER A 40 7.86 8.69 3.07
N PHE A 41 7.74 7.64 2.23
CA PHE A 41 6.57 7.48 1.38
C PHE A 41 5.25 7.46 2.18
N TRP A 42 5.17 6.70 3.27
CA TRP A 42 3.95 6.61 4.09
C TRP A 42 3.62 7.91 4.82
N ASN A 43 4.64 8.64 5.29
CA ASN A 43 4.45 9.87 6.06
C ASN A 43 4.06 11.07 5.18
N ASP A 44 4.49 11.09 3.92
CA ASP A 44 4.34 12.25 3.07
C ASP A 44 3.57 11.92 1.78
N THR A 45 4.22 11.25 0.84
CA THR A 45 3.72 11.08 -0.55
C THR A 45 2.44 10.25 -0.63
N TYR A 46 2.21 9.32 0.30
CA TYR A 46 1.04 8.46 0.32
C TYR A 46 -0.26 9.25 0.31
N PHE A 47 -0.36 10.39 0.99
CA PHE A 47 -1.61 11.13 1.10
C PHE A 47 -2.08 11.71 -0.23
N GLU A 48 -1.17 12.14 -1.10
CA GLU A 48 -1.51 12.58 -2.45
C GLU A 48 -1.86 11.40 -3.36
N VAL A 49 -1.06 10.33 -3.31
CA VAL A 49 -1.35 9.08 -4.04
C VAL A 49 -2.72 8.53 -3.63
N ARG A 50 -3.07 8.59 -2.35
CA ARG A 50 -4.35 8.17 -1.79
C ARG A 50 -5.52 8.93 -2.40
N LYS A 51 -5.43 10.26 -2.55
CA LYS A 51 -6.49 11.07 -3.16
C LYS A 51 -6.76 10.62 -4.60
N GLU A 52 -5.70 10.43 -5.37
CA GLU A 52 -5.80 9.96 -6.75
C GLU A 52 -6.38 8.53 -6.83
N MET A 53 -5.87 7.62 -5.99
CA MET A 53 -6.28 6.23 -5.96
C MET A 53 -7.74 6.08 -5.51
N ARG A 54 -8.22 6.89 -4.57
CA ARG A 54 -9.64 6.92 -4.19
C ARG A 54 -10.55 7.32 -5.36
N ARG A 55 -10.10 8.25 -6.20
CA ARG A 55 -10.85 8.68 -7.39
C ARG A 55 -10.88 7.60 -8.47
N ARG A 56 -9.74 6.97 -8.76
CA ARG A 56 -9.61 5.94 -9.81
C ARG A 56 -10.17 4.57 -9.41
N TYR A 57 -10.03 4.20 -8.13
CA TYR A 57 -10.36 2.88 -7.59
C TYR A 57 -11.22 3.00 -6.32
N PRO A 58 -12.46 3.52 -6.42
CA PRO A 58 -13.30 3.84 -5.25
C PRO A 58 -13.74 2.62 -4.44
N LYS A 59 -13.72 1.42 -5.03
CA LYS A 59 -14.07 0.15 -4.36
C LYS A 59 -12.95 -0.43 -3.50
N HIS A 60 -11.73 0.08 -3.62
CA HIS A 60 -10.58 -0.42 -2.86
C HIS A 60 -10.42 0.30 -1.52
N HIS A 61 -9.73 -0.36 -0.59
CA HIS A 61 -9.44 0.20 0.72
C HIS A 61 -8.23 1.15 0.66
N TRP A 62 -8.41 2.38 1.14
CA TRP A 62 -7.41 3.44 1.15
C TRP A 62 -7.38 4.13 2.53
N PRO A 63 -6.71 3.53 3.52
CA PRO A 63 -6.75 3.93 4.93
C PRO A 63 -6.16 5.34 5.14
N ASP A 64 -6.65 6.05 6.16
CA ASP A 64 -6.01 7.29 6.63
C ASP A 64 -4.68 7.00 7.33
N ASN A 65 -4.60 5.90 8.09
CA ASN A 65 -3.35 5.39 8.66
C ASN A 65 -2.87 4.13 7.90
N PRO A 66 -1.91 4.25 6.96
CA PRO A 66 -1.40 3.11 6.20
C PRO A 66 -0.49 2.17 7.01
N LEU A 67 0.06 2.64 8.14
CA LEU A 67 0.98 1.89 8.98
C LEU A 67 0.29 0.89 9.92
N GLU A 68 -1.00 1.12 10.21
CA GLU A 68 -1.82 0.21 11.04
C GLU A 68 -2.82 -0.61 10.22
N ALA A 69 -2.89 -0.37 8.92
CA ALA A 69 -3.83 -1.05 8.05
C ALA A 69 -3.35 -2.45 7.68
N GLU A 70 -4.29 -3.40 7.68
CA GLU A 70 -4.05 -4.76 7.19
C GLU A 70 -3.75 -4.73 5.68
N ALA A 71 -2.66 -5.40 5.29
CA ALA A 71 -2.32 -5.61 3.89
C ALA A 71 -3.40 -6.44 3.20
N VAL A 72 -3.89 -5.97 2.05
CA VAL A 72 -4.94 -6.65 1.29
C VAL A 72 -4.56 -6.76 -0.17
N ARG A 73 -4.85 -7.93 -0.76
CA ARG A 73 -4.78 -8.13 -2.20
C ARG A 73 -6.15 -7.85 -2.83
N GLY A 74 -6.31 -6.64 -3.35
CA GLY A 74 -7.52 -6.20 -4.02
C GLY A 74 -8.62 -5.68 -3.07
N VAL A 75 -9.88 -5.77 -3.49
CA VAL A 75 -11.01 -5.26 -2.70
C VAL A 75 -11.27 -6.17 -1.50
N LYS A 76 -11.50 -5.58 -0.32
CA LYS A 76 -11.88 -6.32 0.90
C LYS A 76 -13.17 -7.10 0.64
N ARG A 77 -13.09 -8.43 0.61
CA ARG A 77 -14.26 -9.30 0.44
C ARG A 77 -15.09 -9.22 1.72
N LYS A 78 -16.38 -8.87 1.62
CA LYS A 78 -17.32 -9.08 2.72
C LYS A 78 -17.46 -10.59 2.90
N ASN A 79 -16.94 -11.13 3.99
CA ASN A 79 -17.32 -12.46 4.43
C ASN A 79 -18.78 -12.37 4.88
N ASN A 80 -19.72 -12.81 4.05
CA ASN A 80 -21.09 -13.10 4.50
C ASN A 80 -21.03 -14.28 5.46
N LYS A 81 -20.75 -14.02 6.75
CA LYS A 81 -21.10 -14.93 7.83
C LYS A 81 -22.34 -14.37 8.51
N GLY A 82 -23.48 -14.99 8.29
CA GLY A 82 -24.75 -14.62 8.92
C GLY A 82 -25.96 -14.77 8.03
N GLY A 83 -26.21 -15.99 7.55
CA GLY A 83 -27.52 -16.43 7.08
C GLY A 83 -27.76 -17.79 7.73
N ALA A 84 -28.17 -17.74 9.00
CA ALA A 84 -28.77 -18.89 9.68
C ALA A 84 -30.21 -19.06 9.18
#